data_AF-A0A3B4V4J2-F1
#
_entry.id   AF-A0A3B4V4J2-F1
#
_cell.length_a   1.000
_cell.length_b   1.000
_cell.length_c   1.000
_cell.angle_alpha   90.00
_cell.angle_beta   90.00
_cell.angle_gamma   90.00
#
_symmetry.space_group_name_H-M   'P 1'
#
loop_
_entity.id
_entity.type
_entity.pdbx_description
1 polymer ?
#
loop_
_entity_poly.entity_id
_entity_poly.type
_entity_poly.pdbx_seq_one_letter_code
_entity_poly.pdbx_strand_id
1 'polypeptide(L)'
;TWGTHTSIFMATLDQIRDLSHAVEDLANSTARDMSLFTQEMTAIRMMTLQNCAALDYLLASQGGISAIIGTECCTVIPNNNATIQNYFHIPTMLSKT
;
A
#
# COMPACT_ATOMS: atom_id res chain seq x y z
N THR A 1 43.47 25.75 3.80
CA THR A 1 42.75 24.69 4.55
C THR A 1 41.30 25.08 4.84
N TRP A 2 40.99 26.26 5.40
CA TRP A 2 39.59 26.68 5.67
C TRP A 2 38.66 26.80 4.44
N GLY A 3 39.18 27.26 3.30
CA GLY A 3 38.40 27.35 2.04
C GLY A 3 38.01 25.99 1.42
N THR A 4 38.82 24.94 1.66
CA THR A 4 38.49 23.59 1.18
C THR A 4 37.43 22.92 2.07
N HIS A 5 37.45 23.18 3.39
CA HIS A 5 36.42 22.67 4.30
C HIS A 5 35.03 23.24 4.00
N THR A 6 34.94 24.54 3.70
CA THR A 6 33.67 25.19 3.35
C THR A 6 33.14 24.69 2.01
N SER A 7 34.01 24.48 1.02
CA SER A 7 33.61 23.91 -0.27
C SER A 7 33.10 22.47 -0.15
N ILE A 8 33.73 21.63 0.68
CA ILE A 8 33.28 20.25 0.93
C ILE A 8 31.92 20.27 1.63
N PHE A 9 31.77 21.11 2.67
CA PHE A 9 30.51 21.26 3.40
C PHE A 9 29.35 21.67 2.47
N MET A 10 29.57 22.68 1.61
CA MET A 10 28.58 23.13 0.63
C MET A 10 28.18 21.99 -0.34
N ALA A 11 29.14 21.24 -0.89
CA ALA A 11 28.84 20.11 -1.77
C ALA A 11 28.06 18.99 -1.06
N THR A 12 28.35 18.71 0.22
CA THR A 12 27.58 17.73 0.99
C THR A 12 26.15 18.19 1.28
N LEU A 13 25.93 19.49 1.49
CA LEU A 13 24.59 20.02 1.68
C LEU A 13 23.72 19.89 0.42
N ASP A 14 24.29 20.18 -0.75
CA ASP A 14 23.60 20.00 -2.03
C ASP A 14 23.22 18.53 -2.24
N GLN A 15 24.12 17.59 -1.96
CA GLN A 15 23.82 16.16 -2.03
C GLN A 15 22.70 15.73 -1.09
N ILE A 16 22.67 16.25 0.15
CA ILE A 16 21.60 15.96 1.11
C ILE A 16 20.27 16.51 0.60
N ARG A 17 20.27 17.71 0.03
CA ARG A 17 19.07 18.32 -0.53
C ARG A 17 18.53 17.53 -1.71
N ASP A 18 19.39 17.12 -2.64
CA ASP A 18 18.99 16.32 -3.80
C ASP A 18 18.42 14.97 -3.37
N LEU A 19 19.05 14.32 -2.40
CA LEU A 19 18.54 13.08 -1.83
C LEU A 19 17.18 13.28 -1.15
N SER A 20 17.00 14.39 -0.45
CA SER A 20 15.74 14.70 0.24
C SER A 20 14.59 14.85 -0.76
N HIS A 21 14.82 15.57 -1.87
CA HIS A 21 13.85 15.70 -2.96
C HIS A 21 13.54 14.35 -3.63
N ALA A 22 14.56 13.53 -3.90
CA ALA A 22 14.36 12.21 -4.48
C ALA A 22 13.52 11.28 -3.57
N VAL A 23 13.69 11.37 -2.26
CA VAL A 23 12.90 10.61 -1.29
C VAL A 23 11.45 11.11 -1.23
N GLU A 24 11.22 12.42 -1.29
CA GLU A 24 9.87 13.01 -1.36
C GLU A 24 9.11 12.54 -2.60
N ASP A 25 9.77 12.57 -3.77
CA ASP A 25 9.19 12.12 -5.04
C ASP A 25 8.87 10.63 -5.00
N LEU A 26 9.80 9.82 -4.47
CA LEU A 26 9.60 8.37 -4.31
C LEU A 26 8.42 8.07 -3.36
N ALA A 27 8.33 8.79 -2.24
CA ALA A 27 7.25 8.61 -1.28
C ALA A 27 5.88 8.97 -1.89
N ASN A 28 5.82 10.08 -2.65
CA ASN A 28 4.60 10.51 -3.33
C ASN A 28 4.17 9.56 -4.46
N SER A 29 5.12 8.99 -5.21
CA SER A 29 4.81 7.96 -6.21
C SER A 29 4.29 6.68 -5.54
N THR A 30 4.99 6.18 -4.53
CA THR A 30 4.63 4.96 -3.79
C THR A 30 3.23 5.09 -3.17
N ALA A 31 2.89 6.27 -2.66
CA ALA A 31 1.56 6.60 -2.17
C ALA A 31 0.44 6.33 -3.16
N ARG A 32 0.66 6.82 -4.38
CA ARG A 32 -0.30 6.78 -5.47
C ARG A 32 -0.48 5.35 -5.90
N ASP A 33 0.61 4.62 -6.07
CA ASP A 33 0.60 3.22 -6.46
C ASP A 33 -0.10 2.36 -5.40
N MET A 34 0.16 2.61 -4.12
CA MET A 34 -0.52 1.90 -3.02
C MET A 34 -2.02 2.18 -2.98
N SER A 35 -2.45 3.41 -3.31
CA SER A 35 -3.86 3.77 -3.41
C SER A 35 -4.56 3.02 -4.55
N LEU A 36 -3.92 2.95 -5.72
CA LEU A 36 -4.44 2.19 -6.87
C LEU A 36 -4.50 0.69 -6.56
N PHE A 37 -3.43 0.14 -5.99
CA PHE A 37 -3.36 -1.26 -5.57
C PHE A 37 -4.46 -1.62 -4.55
N THR A 38 -4.74 -0.73 -3.61
CA THR A 38 -5.82 -0.93 -2.62
C THR A 38 -7.20 -0.97 -3.28
N GLN A 39 -7.43 -0.12 -4.29
CA GLN A 39 -8.67 -0.13 -5.08
C GLN A 39 -8.82 -1.45 -5.85
N GLU A 40 -7.76 -1.88 -6.55
CA GLU A 40 -7.75 -3.15 -7.29
C GLU A 40 -7.98 -4.35 -6.37
N MET A 41 -7.28 -4.41 -5.23
CA MET A 41 -7.44 -5.50 -4.25
C MET A 41 -8.86 -5.55 -3.68
N THR A 42 -9.48 -4.40 -3.46
CA THR A 42 -10.89 -4.32 -3.02
C THR A 42 -11.83 -4.88 -4.08
N ALA A 43 -11.62 -4.55 -5.36
CA ALA A 43 -12.42 -5.06 -6.46
C ALA A 43 -12.24 -6.58 -6.65
N ILE A 44 -10.99 -7.08 -6.63
CA ILE A 44 -10.67 -8.51 -6.71
C ILE A 44 -11.32 -9.26 -5.57
N ARG A 45 -11.22 -8.74 -4.34
CA ARG A 45 -11.86 -9.36 -3.18
C ARG A 45 -13.38 -9.48 -3.36
N MET A 46 -14.03 -8.41 -3.85
CA MET A 46 -15.48 -8.44 -4.09
C MET A 46 -15.84 -9.49 -5.15
N MET A 47 -15.10 -9.56 -6.25
CA MET A 47 -15.29 -10.55 -7.30
C MET A 47 -15.12 -11.98 -6.76
N THR A 48 -14.07 -12.22 -5.98
CA THR A 48 -13.82 -13.54 -5.36
C THR A 48 -14.97 -13.95 -4.44
N LEU A 49 -15.48 -13.04 -3.61
CA LEU A 49 -16.63 -13.32 -2.73
C LEU A 49 -17.90 -13.64 -3.52
N GLN A 50 -18.16 -12.90 -4.60
CA GLN A 50 -19.30 -13.18 -5.49
C GLN A 50 -19.16 -14.54 -6.18
N ASN A 51 -17.96 -14.86 -6.67
CA ASN A 51 -17.67 -16.16 -7.28
C ASN A 51 -17.81 -17.31 -6.28
N CYS A 52 -17.36 -17.14 -5.03
CA CYS A 52 -17.58 -18.12 -3.96
C CYS A 52 -19.06 -18.36 -3.72
N ALA A 53 -19.88 -17.30 -3.62
CA ALA A 53 -21.32 -17.45 -3.42
C ALA A 53 -22.01 -18.16 -4.60
N ALA A 54 -21.60 -17.86 -5.84
CA ALA A 54 -22.11 -18.55 -7.02
C ALA A 54 -21.71 -20.04 -7.04
N LEU A 55 -20.47 -20.35 -6.67
CA LEU A 55 -19.99 -21.73 -6.55
C LEU A 55 -20.70 -22.48 -5.43
N ASP A 56 -20.94 -21.86 -4.28
CA ASP A 56 -21.73 -22.47 -3.20
C ASP A 56 -23.15 -22.80 -3.65
N TYR A 57 -23.77 -21.94 -4.45
CA TYR A 57 -25.08 -22.22 -5.03
C TYR A 57 -25.05 -23.44 -5.97
N LEU A 58 -24.06 -23.50 -6.87
CA LEU A 58 -23.89 -24.63 -7.80
C LEU A 58 -23.55 -25.94 -7.08
N LEU A 59 -22.77 -25.86 -6.01
CA LEU A 59 -22.27 -27.00 -5.24
C LEU A 59 -23.14 -27.29 -4.00
N ALA A 60 -24.34 -26.70 -3.90
CA ALA A 60 -25.20 -26.82 -2.72
C ALA A 60 -25.49 -28.29 -2.36
N SER A 61 -25.69 -29.16 -3.35
CA SER A 61 -25.91 -30.60 -3.13
C SER A 61 -24.65 -31.38 -2.69
N GLN A 62 -23.46 -30.82 -2.90
CA GLN A 62 -22.18 -31.37 -2.46
C GLN A 62 -21.66 -30.74 -1.16
N GLY A 63 -22.45 -29.89 -0.51
CA GLY A 63 -22.05 -29.20 0.72
C GLY A 63 -21.33 -27.87 0.51
N GLY A 64 -21.37 -27.31 -0.70
CA GLY A 64 -20.75 -26.03 -1.04
C GLY A 64 -19.27 -26.15 -1.40
N ILE A 65 -18.65 -25.02 -1.72
CA ILE A 65 -17.24 -24.98 -2.14
C ILE A 65 -16.30 -25.42 -1.01
N SER A 66 -16.65 -25.13 0.26
CA SER A 66 -15.84 -25.52 1.42
C SER A 66 -15.80 -27.03 1.65
N ALA A 67 -16.84 -27.77 1.25
CA ALA A 67 -16.83 -29.23 1.33
C ALA A 67 -15.93 -29.88 0.26
N ILE A 68 -15.71 -29.19 -0.86
CA ILE A 68 -14.90 -29.68 -1.98
C ILE A 68 -13.44 -29.26 -1.85
N ILE A 69 -13.19 -27.98 -1.57
CA ILE A 69 -11.86 -27.40 -1.46
C ILE A 69 -11.26 -27.68 -0.08
N GLY A 70 -12.05 -27.50 0.99
CA GLY A 70 -11.55 -27.61 2.37
C GLY A 70 -11.48 -26.27 3.09
N THR A 71 -10.69 -26.22 4.16
CA THR A 71 -10.62 -25.07 5.09
C THR A 71 -9.93 -23.85 4.50
N GLU A 72 -9.19 -24.01 3.41
CA GLU A 72 -8.58 -22.92 2.66
C GLU A 72 -9.57 -22.15 1.78
N CYS A 73 -10.76 -22.70 1.51
CA CYS A 73 -11.77 -21.92 0.79
C CYS A 73 -12.15 -20.70 1.60
N CYS A 74 -12.37 -19.60 0.88
CA CYS A 74 -13.25 -18.55 1.37
C CYS A 74 -12.67 -17.87 2.63
N THR A 75 -11.34 -17.84 2.74
CA THR A 75 -10.62 -17.21 3.86
C THR A 75 -11.07 -15.75 4.00
N VAL A 76 -11.61 -15.39 5.16
CA VAL A 76 -12.09 -14.03 5.42
C VAL A 76 -10.89 -13.09 5.50
N ILE A 77 -10.69 -12.30 4.44
CA ILE A 77 -9.76 -11.17 4.47
C ILE A 77 -10.43 -10.06 5.30
N PRO A 78 -9.87 -9.54 6.39
CA PRO A 78 -10.48 -8.40 7.10
C PRO A 78 -10.46 -7.14 6.22
N ASN A 79 -11.49 -6.28 6.31
CA ASN A 79 -11.48 -4.99 5.60
C ASN A 79 -10.63 -3.98 6.37
N ASN A 80 -9.38 -3.82 5.96
CA ASN A 80 -8.40 -2.92 6.56
C ASN A 80 -8.22 -1.60 5.79
N ASN A 81 -9.16 -1.23 4.90
CA ASN A 81 -9.07 -0.01 4.09
C ASN A 81 -8.85 1.25 4.95
N ALA A 82 -9.45 1.31 6.15
CA ALA A 82 -9.26 2.42 7.09
C ALA A 82 -7.82 2.52 7.64
N THR A 83 -7.09 1.41 7.75
CA THR A 83 -5.73 1.38 8.32
C THR A 83 -4.68 1.86 7.32
N ILE A 84 -4.83 1.51 6.04
CA ILE A 84 -3.89 1.88 4.98
C ILE A 84 -3.93 3.39 4.70
N GLN A 85 -5.13 3.97 4.66
CA GLN A 85 -5.34 5.42 4.47
C GLN A 85 -4.70 6.25 5.60
N ASN A 86 -4.72 5.75 6.84
CA ASN A 86 -4.21 6.48 8.00
C ASN A 86 -2.67 6.46 8.10
N TYR A 87 -1.99 5.46 7.55
CA TYR A 87 -0.53 5.41 7.56
C TYR A 87 0.11 6.38 6.56
N PHE A 88 -0.62 6.69 5.48
CA PHE A 88 -0.16 7.64 4.47
C PHE A 88 -0.28 9.11 4.93
N HIS A 89 -1.02 9.37 6.01
CA HIS A 89 -1.03 10.67 6.67
C HIS A 89 0.18 10.77 7.62
N ILE A 90 1.40 10.82 7.07
CA ILE A 90 2.54 11.37 7.80
C ILE A 90 2.16 12.82 8.14
N PRO A 91 2.03 13.22 9.41
CA PRO A 91 1.91 14.64 9.72
C PRO A 91 3.15 15.30 9.14
N THR A 92 2.95 16.19 8.16
CA THR A 92 3.98 17.07 7.61
C THR A 92 4.54 17.91 8.75
N MET A 93 5.52 17.37 9.47
CA MET A 93 6.35 18.08 10.44
C MET A 93 7.47 18.82 9.69
N LEU A 94 7.08 19.58 8.66
CA LEU A 94 7.91 20.59 8.01
C LEU A 94 6.94 21.64 7.45
N SER A 95 7.02 22.84 8.03
CA SER A 95 6.21 24.03 7.76
C SER A 95 4.88 24.17 8.50
N LYS A 96 4.98 24.50 9.80
CA LYS A 96 4.37 25.76 10.28
C LYS A 96 5.44 26.50 11.09
N THR A 97 5.71 27.72 10.62
CA THR A 97 6.57 28.77 11.19
C THR A 97 6.43 28.91 12.70
#